data_AF-A0A8J3T438-F1
#
_entry.id   AF-A0A8J3T438-F1
#
_cell.length_a   1.000
_cell.length_b   1.000
_cell.length_c   1.000
_cell.angle_alpha   90.00
_cell.angle_beta   90.00
_cell.angle_gamma   90.00
#
_symmetry.space_group_name_H-M   'P 1'
#
loop_
_entity.id
_entity.type
_entity.pdbx_description
1 polymer ?
#
loop_
_entity_poly.entity_id
_entity_poly.type
_entity_poly.pdbx_seq_one_letter_code
_entity_poly.pdbx_strand_id
1 'polypeptide(L)' 'MSAPSHDVHEDVAAYALGVLDEADHQAFERHLMSCEECQAELREMSEVPGLLDALRDDRSDTLSGDHTPR' A
#
# COMPACT_ATOMS: atom_id res chain seq x y z
N MET A 1 -7.25 24.87 -4.43
CA MET A 1 -6.61 24.42 -5.68
C MET A 1 -7.15 23.04 -5.93
N SER A 2 -7.95 22.83 -6.98
CA SER A 2 -8.46 21.50 -7.35
C SER A 2 -7.55 20.99 -8.46
N ALA A 3 -6.74 19.99 -8.12
CA ALA A 3 -5.91 19.26 -9.07
C ALA A 3 -6.79 18.39 -9.99
N PRO A 4 -6.27 17.97 -11.15
CA PRO A 4 -7.03 17.57 -12.32
C PRO A 4 -7.82 16.28 -12.07
N SER A 5 -8.79 16.02 -12.94
CA SER A 5 -9.45 14.72 -13.08
C SER A 5 -8.44 13.66 -13.53
N HIS A 6 -7.50 13.30 -12.66
CA HIS A 6 -6.83 12.02 -12.72
C HIS A 6 -7.92 10.97 -12.61
N ASP A 7 -7.78 9.96 -13.44
CA ASP A 7 -8.62 8.79 -13.37
C ASP A 7 -8.51 8.28 -11.92
N VAL A 8 -9.62 8.08 -11.20
CA VAL A 8 -9.56 7.71 -9.77
C VAL A 8 -8.78 6.40 -9.54
N HIS A 9 -8.57 5.62 -10.60
CA HIS A 9 -7.69 4.46 -10.63
C HIS A 9 -6.19 4.80 -10.57
N GLU A 10 -5.78 5.97 -11.05
CA GLU A 10 -4.41 6.50 -10.91
C GLU A 10 -4.09 6.82 -9.43
N ASP A 11 -5.12 7.16 -8.64
CA ASP A 11 -4.99 7.44 -7.20
C ASP A 11 -4.81 6.17 -6.34
N VAL A 12 -5.13 4.97 -6.86
CA VAL A 12 -4.91 3.68 -6.16
C VAL A 12 -3.44 3.52 -5.77
N ALA A 13 -2.52 3.80 -6.70
CA ALA A 13 -1.10 3.65 -6.46
C ALA A 13 -0.59 4.68 -5.44
N ALA A 14 -1.08 5.93 -5.52
CA ALA A 14 -0.74 6.98 -4.57
C ALA A 14 -1.24 6.66 -3.15
N TYR A 15 -2.45 6.09 -3.04
CA TYR A 15 -3.03 5.60 -1.80
C TYR A 15 -2.20 4.46 -1.19
N ALA A 16 -1.89 3.43 -1.99
CA ALA A 16 -1.11 2.27 -1.53
C ALA A 16 0.30 2.66 -1.03
N LEU A 17 0.90 3.68 -1.65
CA LEU A 17 2.21 4.22 -1.27
C LEU A 17 2.15 5.23 -0.11
N GLY A 18 0.96 5.66 0.31
CA GLY A 18 0.76 6.63 1.39
C GLY A 18 1.24 8.04 1.05
N VAL A 19 1.22 8.43 -0.23
CA VAL A 19 1.70 9.76 -0.70
C VAL A 19 0.57 10.77 -0.92
N LEU A 20 -0.69 10.36 -0.73
CA LEU A 20 -1.85 11.25 -0.79
C LEU A 20 -1.89 12.18 0.43
N ASP A 21 -2.35 13.41 0.21
CA ASP A 21 -2.72 14.31 1.29
C ASP A 21 -4.00 13.81 2.01
N GLU A 22 -4.20 14.24 3.25
CA GLU A 22 -5.33 13.80 4.10
C GLU A 22 -6.70 13.96 3.43
N ALA A 23 -6.91 15.06 2.69
CA ALA A 23 -8.17 15.33 2.01
C ALA A 23 -8.44 14.34 0.87
N ASP A 24 -7.39 13.97 0.13
CA ASP A 24 -7.47 13.03 -0.99
C ASP A 24 -7.58 11.59 -0.48
N HIS A 25 -6.92 11.27 0.63
CA HIS A 25 -7.05 9.98 1.31
C HIS A 25 -8.50 9.69 1.70
N GLN A 26 -9.17 10.64 2.37
CA GLN A 26 -10.58 10.49 2.75
C GLN A 26 -11.52 10.44 1.54
N ALA A 27 -11.21 11.16 0.46
CA ALA A 27 -11.99 11.10 -0.76
C ALA A 27 -11.89 9.72 -1.42
N PHE A 28 -10.68 9.18 -1.47
CA PHE A 28 -10.38 7.88 -2.03
C PHE A 28 -11.00 6.73 -1.22
N GLU A 29 -10.97 6.78 0.11
CA GLU A 29 -11.64 5.78 0.97
C GLU A 29 -13.15 5.69 0.71
N ARG A 30 -13.82 6.84 0.51
CA ARG A 30 -15.25 6.85 0.15
C ARG A 30 -15.50 6.20 -1.21
N HIS A 31 -14.61 6.43 -2.18
CA HIS A 31 -14.69 5.79 -3.48
C HIS A 31 -14.47 4.28 -3.37
N LEU A 32 -13.48 3.86 -2.57
CA LEU A 32 -13.09 2.47 -2.36
C LEU A 32 -14.26 1.62 -1.86
N MET A 33 -15.12 2.16 -1.00
CA MET A 33 -16.32 1.47 -0.52
C MET A 33 -17.36 1.17 -1.61
N SER A 34 -17.29 1.87 -2.75
CA SER A 34 -18.30 1.83 -3.82
C SER A 34 -17.80 1.27 -5.15
N CYS A 35 -16.48 1.07 -5.31
CA CYS A 35 -15.87 0.64 -6.56
C CYS A 35 -15.12 -0.69 -6.38
N GLU A 36 -15.65 -1.77 -6.94
CA GLU A 36 -15.06 -3.11 -6.86
C GLU A 36 -13.73 -3.21 -7.63
N GLU A 37 -13.58 -2.45 -8.72
CA GLU A 37 -12.36 -2.44 -9.53
C GLU A 37 -11.18 -1.83 -8.76
N CYS A 38 -11.38 -0.71 -8.07
CA CYS A 38 -10.37 -0.12 -7.17
C CYS A 38 -10.02 -1.05 -6.01
N GLN A 39 -10.98 -1.85 -5.50
CA GLN A 39 -10.70 -2.85 -4.47
C GLN A 39 -9.86 -4.02 -5.01
N ALA A 40 -10.10 -4.44 -6.25
CA ALA A 40 -9.34 -5.50 -6.92
C ALA A 40 -7.90 -5.05 -7.16
N GLU A 41 -7.70 -3.88 -7.78
CA GLU A 41 -6.38 -3.29 -8.02
C GLU A 41 -5.61 -3.09 -6.71
N LEU A 42 -6.24 -2.55 -5.67
CA LEU A 42 -5.59 -2.38 -4.37
C LEU A 42 -5.15 -3.74 -3.76
N ARG A 43 -5.95 -4.80 -3.96
CA ARG A 43 -5.60 -6.14 -3.49
C ARG A 43 -4.41 -6.71 -4.25
N GLU A 44 -4.38 -6.57 -5.56
CA GLU A 44 -3.26 -6.99 -6.43
C GLU A 44 -1.95 -6.24 -6.10
N MET A 45 -2.05 -4.98 -5.68
CA MET A 45 -0.87 -4.25 -5.19
C MET A 45 -0.48 -4.63 -3.76
N SER A 46 -1.44 -5.03 -2.91
CA SER A 46 -1.21 -5.38 -1.49
C SER A 46 -0.71 -6.81 -1.27
N GLU A 47 -0.91 -7.72 -2.22
CA GLU A 47 -0.37 -9.08 -2.18
C GLU A 47 1.16 -9.12 -2.35
N VAL A 48 1.75 -8.15 -3.05
CA VAL A 48 3.21 -8.05 -3.24
C VAL A 48 3.94 -7.73 -1.93
N PRO A 49 3.53 -6.73 -1.13
CA PRO A 49 4.08 -6.47 0.22
C PRO A 49 4.02 -7.68 1.15
N GLY A 50 2.92 -8.44 1.18
CA GLY A 50 2.81 -9.61 2.05
C GLY A 50 3.82 -10.71 1.71
N LEU A 51 4.08 -10.92 0.42
CA LEU A 51 5.13 -11.83 -0.04
C LEU A 51 6.53 -11.29 0.31
N LEU A 52 6.75 -9.98 0.21
CA LEU A 52 8.01 -9.34 0.57
C LEU A 52 8.28 -9.37 2.08
N ASP A 53 7.25 -9.26 2.91
CA ASP A 53 7.32 -9.35 4.37
C ASP A 53 7.70 -10.78 4.81
N ALA A 54 7.03 -11.79 4.24
CA ALA A 54 7.38 -13.20 4.46
C ALA A 54 8.85 -13.52 4.08
N LEU A 55 9.35 -12.92 3.00
CA LEU A 55 10.77 -13.03 2.59
C LEU A 55 11.73 -12.22 3.48
N ARG A 56 11.28 -11.16 4.14
CA ARG A 56 12.08 -10.44 5.15
C ARG A 56 12.21 -11.27 6.41
N ASP A 57 11.13 -11.86 6.88
CA ASP A 57 11.13 -12.77 8.04
C ASP A 57 12.08 -13.96 7.82
N ASP A 58 11.97 -14.66 6.68
CA ASP A 58 12.82 -15.80 6.32
C ASP A 58 14.32 -15.45 6.28
N ARG A 59 14.67 -14.28 5.73
CA ARG A 59 16.06 -13.80 5.73
C ARG A 59 16.53 -13.34 7.10
N SER A 60 15.65 -12.76 7.91
CA SER A 60 16.01 -12.30 9.26
C SER A 60 16.38 -13.46 10.17
N ASP A 61 15.75 -14.63 10.00
CA ASP A 61 16.06 -15.85 10.77
C ASP A 61 17.44 -16.42 10.42
N THR A 62 17.82 -16.38 9.13
CA THR A 62 19.14 -16.85 8.66
C THR A 62 20.29 -15.86 8.95
N LEU A 63 19.98 -14.56 9.10
CA LEU A 63 20.94 -13.50 9.46
C LEU A 63 21.02 -13.21 10.97
N SER A 64 20.03 -13.62 11.78
CA SER A 64 20.03 -13.44 13.25
C SER A 64 20.85 -14.49 14.00
N GLY A 65 21.79 -15.14 13.32
CA GLY A 65 22.91 -15.79 13.99
C GLY A 65 23.87 -14.74 14.56
N ASP A 66 23.61 -14.32 15.81
CA ASP A 66 24.44 -13.44 16.67
C ASP A 66 24.14 -11.93 16.57
N HIS A 67 23.47 -11.36 17.61
CA HIS A 67 23.73 -10.02 18.18
C HIS A 67 23.12 -9.94 19.60
N THR A 68 23.87 -10.41 20.60
CA THR A 68 23.57 -10.13 22.01
C THR A 68 24.08 -8.72 22.36
N PRO A 69 23.23 -7.77 22.80
CA PRO A 69 23.72 -6.49 23.32
C PRO A 69 24.32 -6.69 24.72
N ARG A 70 25.53 -6.15 24.94
CA ARG A 70 26.23 -6.12 26.25
C ARG A 70 26.19 -4.72 26.86
#